data_AF-G5AQC0-F1
#
_entry.id   AF-G5AQC0-F1
#
_cell.length_a   1.000
_cell.length_b   1.000
_cell.length_c   1.000
_cell.angle_alpha   90.00
_cell.angle_beta   90.00
_cell.angle_gamma   90.00
#
_symmetry.space_group_name_H-M   'P 1'
#
loop_
_entity.id
_entity.type
_entity.pdbx_description
1 polymer ?
#
loop_
_entity_poly.entity_id
_entity_poly.type
_entity_poly.pdbx_seq_one_letter_code
_entity_poly.pdbx_strand_id
1 'polypeptide(L)'
;MHDGNVITAVLIFLKRTLSKEILFRELEEQQVALRHLIYFLKEIGDQKLLIDLFRFLDRTEELALPHYREHLNIQDPEKRKEFLKTCISLPFSAEDPAHIQDHYTLLEQQIIIEANDQHLQAAGQTEIF
;
A
#
# COMPACT_ATOMS: atom_id res chain seq x y z
N MET A 1 -0.50 8.61 -29.77
CA MET A 1 -1.89 8.91 -29.37
C MET A 1 -2.71 7.68 -29.73
N HIS A 2 -3.01 6.81 -28.77
CA HIS A 2 -3.78 5.59 -29.02
C HIS A 2 -5.23 5.83 -28.57
N ASP A 3 -6.20 5.25 -29.28
CA ASP A 3 -7.60 5.30 -28.85
C ASP A 3 -7.77 4.38 -27.63
N GLY A 4 -7.94 5.00 -26.46
CA GLY A 4 -8.06 4.30 -25.19
C GLY A 4 -9.29 3.38 -25.12
N ASN A 5 -10.36 3.69 -25.86
CA ASN A 5 -11.56 2.85 -25.89
C ASN A 5 -11.32 1.56 -26.66
N VAL A 6 -10.57 1.64 -27.77
CA VAL A 6 -10.20 0.48 -28.57
C VAL A 6 -9.29 -0.45 -27.77
N ILE A 7 -8.29 0.10 -27.07
CA ILE A 7 -7.40 -0.69 -26.20
C ILE A 7 -8.21 -1.43 -25.12
N THR A 8 -9.09 -0.71 -24.42
CA THR A 8 -9.95 -1.32 -23.38
C THR A 8 -10.86 -2.41 -23.96
N ALA A 9 -11.46 -2.19 -25.14
CA ALA A 9 -12.30 -3.20 -25.79
C ALA A 9 -11.53 -4.49 -26.13
N VAL A 10 -10.31 -4.36 -26.66
CA VAL A 10 -9.42 -5.50 -26.94
C VAL A 10 -9.04 -6.22 -25.63
N LEU A 11 -8.69 -5.47 -24.57
CA LEU A 11 -8.38 -6.06 -23.27
C LEU A 11 -9.54 -6.82 -22.66
N ILE A 12 -10.77 -6.31 -22.78
CA ILE A 12 -11.99 -7.00 -22.34
C ILE A 12 -12.17 -8.31 -23.11
N PHE A 13 -11.91 -8.31 -24.42
CA PHE A 13 -11.96 -9.52 -25.22
C PHE A 13 -10.90 -10.53 -24.77
N LEU A 14 -9.64 -10.11 -24.64
CA LEU A 14 -8.53 -10.97 -24.20
C LEU A 14 -8.75 -11.55 -22.80
N LYS A 15 -9.29 -10.75 -21.86
CA LYS A 15 -9.68 -11.19 -20.52
C LYS A 15 -10.70 -12.34 -20.53
N ARG A 16 -11.57 -12.40 -21.54
CA ARG A 16 -12.61 -13.43 -21.67
C ARG A 16 -12.13 -14.68 -22.40
N THR A 17 -11.07 -14.57 -23.21
CA THR A 17 -10.62 -15.64 -24.11
C THR A 17 -9.32 -16.29 -23.69
N LEU A 18 -8.42 -15.57 -23.01
CA LEU A 18 -7.13 -16.08 -22.54
C LEU A 18 -7.17 -16.52 -21.09
N SER A 19 -6.26 -17.45 -20.73
CA SER A 19 -5.96 -17.73 -19.33
C SER A 19 -5.26 -16.52 -18.69
N LYS A 20 -5.37 -16.38 -17.36
CA LYS A 20 -4.75 -15.28 -16.61
C LYS A 20 -3.23 -15.20 -16.84
N GLU A 21 -2.56 -16.34 -16.82
CA GLU A 21 -1.09 -16.41 -16.98
C GLU A 21 -0.63 -15.88 -18.35
N ILE A 22 -1.33 -16.28 -19.43
CA ILE A 22 -1.01 -15.80 -20.78
C ILE A 22 -1.30 -14.29 -20.86
N LEU A 23 -2.48 -13.86 -20.40
CA LEU A 23 -2.85 -12.45 -20.41
C LEU A 23 -1.83 -11.59 -19.65
N PHE A 24 -1.43 -12.01 -18.44
CA PHE A 24 -0.51 -11.24 -17.61
C PHE A 24 0.88 -11.16 -18.23
N ARG A 25 1.39 -12.26 -18.79
CA ARG A 25 2.68 -12.28 -19.49
C ARG A 25 2.70 -11.34 -20.70
N GLU A 26 1.64 -11.32 -21.51
CA GLU A 26 1.55 -10.40 -22.65
C GLU A 26 1.51 -8.92 -22.21
N LEU A 27 0.93 -8.64 -21.04
CA LEU A 27 0.80 -7.28 -20.51
C LEU A 27 2.07 -6.76 -19.84
N GLU A 28 2.97 -7.65 -19.39
CA GLU A 28 4.26 -7.28 -18.81
C GLU A 28 5.09 -6.45 -19.80
N GLU A 29 5.09 -6.84 -21.08
CA GLU A 29 5.79 -6.13 -22.16
C GLU A 29 5.02 -4.92 -22.70
N GLN A 30 3.71 -4.83 -22.45
CA GLN A 30 2.82 -3.81 -23.03
C GLN A 30 2.30 -2.81 -22.00
N GLN A 31 3.18 -1.93 -21.53
CA GLN A 31 2.90 -0.96 -20.46
C GLN A 31 1.69 -0.04 -20.70
N VAL A 32 1.39 0.31 -21.96
CA VAL A 32 0.19 1.10 -22.29
C VAL A 32 -1.07 0.26 -22.00
N ALA A 33 -1.14 -0.95 -22.54
CA ALA A 33 -2.28 -1.85 -22.36
C ALA A 33 -2.46 -2.23 -20.88
N LEU A 34 -1.35 -2.47 -20.17
CA LEU A 34 -1.36 -2.72 -18.72
C LEU A 34 -2.02 -1.58 -17.94
N ARG A 35 -1.65 -0.32 -18.21
CA ARG A 35 -2.29 0.84 -17.55
C ARG A 35 -3.79 0.93 -17.85
N HIS A 36 -4.18 0.66 -19.09
CA HIS A 36 -5.60 0.63 -19.46
C HIS A 36 -6.36 -0.48 -18.70
N LEU A 37 -5.76 -1.66 -18.56
CA LEU A 37 -6.38 -2.75 -17.80
C LEU A 37 -6.48 -2.39 -16.30
N ILE A 38 -5.42 -1.88 -15.69
CA ILE A 38 -5.44 -1.48 -14.27
C ILE A 38 -6.54 -0.45 -14.02
N TYR A 39 -6.64 0.59 -14.86
CA TYR A 39 -7.69 1.59 -14.75
C TYR A 39 -9.07 0.96 -14.88
N PHE A 40 -9.29 0.15 -15.91
CA PHE A 40 -10.55 -0.56 -16.12
C PHE A 40 -10.96 -1.41 -14.91
N LEU A 41 -10.03 -2.21 -14.35
CA LEU A 41 -10.30 -3.05 -13.19
C LEU A 41 -10.65 -2.25 -11.93
N LYS A 42 -10.01 -1.09 -11.73
CA LYS A 42 -10.34 -0.16 -10.64
C LYS A 42 -11.75 0.41 -10.80
N GLU A 43 -12.12 0.86 -11.99
CA GLU A 43 -13.44 1.43 -12.29
C GLU A 43 -14.58 0.43 -12.08
N ILE A 44 -14.41 -0.84 -12.49
CA ILE A 44 -15.43 -1.87 -12.31
C ILE A 44 -15.38 -2.56 -10.94
N GLY A 45 -14.37 -2.27 -10.12
CA GLY A 45 -14.20 -2.87 -8.80
C GLY A 45 -13.74 -4.34 -8.79
N ASP A 46 -13.10 -4.84 -9.86
CA ASP A 46 -12.60 -6.23 -9.94
C ASP A 46 -11.26 -6.36 -9.16
N GLN A 47 -11.34 -6.21 -7.83
CA GLN A 47 -10.17 -6.20 -6.95
C GLN A 47 -9.41 -7.51 -6.95
N LYS A 48 -10.10 -8.65 -7.08
CA LYS A 48 -9.47 -9.97 -7.08
C LYS A 48 -8.48 -10.09 -8.23
N LEU A 49 -8.88 -9.73 -9.45
CA LEU A 49 -7.98 -9.80 -10.61
C LEU A 49 -6.88 -8.75 -10.53
N LEU A 50 -7.17 -7.56 -10.01
CA LEU A 50 -6.19 -6.51 -9.83
C LEU A 50 -5.07 -6.93 -8.85
N ILE A 51 -5.42 -7.58 -7.74
CA ILE A 51 -4.45 -8.15 -6.79
C ILE A 51 -3.63 -9.26 -7.44
N ASP A 52 -4.28 -10.18 -8.17
CA ASP A 52 -3.59 -11.26 -8.88
C ASP A 52 -2.56 -10.68 -9.89
N LEU A 53 -2.94 -9.62 -10.61
CA LEU A 53 -2.08 -8.93 -11.58
C LEU A 53 -0.87 -8.28 -10.90
N PHE A 54 -1.08 -7.52 -9.82
CA PHE A 54 0.03 -6.88 -9.11
C PHE A 54 1.00 -7.88 -8.48
N ARG A 55 0.49 -9.02 -7.98
CA ARG A 55 1.35 -10.11 -7.49
C ARG A 55 2.16 -10.75 -8.61
N PHE A 56 1.55 -10.97 -9.78
CA PHE A 56 2.25 -11.54 -10.93
C PHE A 56 3.41 -10.64 -11.40
N LEU A 57 3.19 -9.32 -11.38
CA LEU A 57 4.18 -8.33 -11.82
C LEU A 57 5.19 -7.94 -10.73
N ASP A 58 5.15 -8.57 -9.56
CA ASP A 58 5.95 -8.19 -8.37
C ASP A 58 5.79 -6.70 -7.98
N ARG A 59 4.58 -6.15 -8.21
CA ARG A 59 4.20 -4.75 -7.93
C ARG A 59 3.21 -4.65 -6.78
N THR A 60 3.43 -5.42 -5.72
CA THR A 60 2.52 -5.47 -4.57
C THR A 60 2.52 -4.17 -3.75
N GLU A 61 3.51 -3.30 -3.95
CA GLU A 61 3.56 -1.93 -3.43
C GLU A 61 2.32 -1.09 -3.84
N GLU A 62 1.74 -1.33 -5.02
CA GLU A 62 0.53 -0.66 -5.52
C GLU A 62 -0.70 -0.98 -4.66
N LEU A 63 -0.63 -2.05 -3.86
CA LEU A 63 -1.64 -2.45 -2.89
C LEU A 63 -1.29 -1.95 -1.47
N ALA A 64 -0.02 -2.07 -1.08
CA ALA A 64 0.42 -1.82 0.29
C ALA A 64 0.60 -0.33 0.61
N LEU A 65 1.23 0.45 -0.29
CA LEU A 65 1.54 1.86 -0.04
C LEU A 65 0.31 2.75 0.15
N PRO A 66 -0.78 2.64 -0.64
CA PRO A 66 -1.97 3.43 -0.41
C PRO A 66 -2.57 3.21 0.98
N HIS A 67 -2.61 1.94 1.43
CA HIS A 67 -3.09 1.61 2.78
C HIS A 67 -2.15 2.16 3.84
N TYR A 68 -0.85 1.94 3.70
CA TYR A 68 0.14 2.45 4.64
C TYR A 68 0.05 3.97 4.82
N ARG A 69 -0.13 4.74 3.73
CA ARG A 69 -0.22 6.21 3.78
C ARG A 69 -1.37 6.75 4.63
N GLU A 70 -2.39 5.94 4.93
CA GLU A 70 -3.49 6.36 5.81
C GLU A 70 -3.03 6.67 7.24
N HIS A 71 -1.87 6.18 7.68
CA HIS A 71 -1.32 6.54 9.00
C HIS A 71 -1.10 8.06 9.16
N LEU A 72 -0.84 8.77 8.05
CA LEU A 72 -0.63 10.22 8.03
C LEU A 72 -1.90 10.99 8.43
N ASN A 73 -3.08 10.37 8.27
CA ASN A 73 -4.37 10.96 8.60
C ASN A 73 -4.78 10.71 10.07
N ILE A 74 -4.04 9.88 10.82
CA ILE A 74 -4.37 9.49 12.19
C ILE A 74 -3.68 10.42 13.17
N GLN A 75 -4.43 11.28 13.86
CA GLN A 75 -3.87 12.27 14.79
C GLN A 75 -3.45 11.65 16.14
N ASP A 76 -4.23 10.70 16.64
CA ASP A 76 -3.98 10.03 17.91
C ASP A 76 -2.82 9.03 17.77
N PRO A 77 -1.72 9.18 18.53
CA PRO A 77 -0.53 8.39 18.34
C PRO A 77 -0.74 6.91 18.71
N GLU A 78 -1.60 6.61 19.69
CA GLU A 78 -1.93 5.22 20.05
C GLU A 78 -2.74 4.54 18.95
N LYS A 79 -3.72 5.23 18.38
CA LYS A 79 -4.45 4.72 17.21
C LYS A 79 -3.55 4.57 15.99
N ARG A 80 -2.60 5.49 15.79
CA ARG A 80 -1.63 5.42 14.69
C ARG A 80 -0.72 4.21 14.87
N LYS A 81 -0.25 3.93 16.08
CA LYS A 81 0.54 2.74 16.42
C LYS A 81 -0.22 1.45 16.11
N GLU A 82 -1.46 1.32 16.58
CA GLU A 82 -2.28 0.13 16.28
C GLU A 82 -2.56 -0.03 14.78
N PHE A 83 -2.73 1.06 14.04
CA PHE A 83 -2.85 1.02 12.58
C PHE A 83 -1.54 0.58 11.89
N LEU A 84 -0.38 1.09 12.32
CA LEU A 84 0.91 0.65 11.79
C LEU A 84 1.14 -0.85 12.04
N LYS A 85 0.65 -1.39 13.16
CA LYS A 85 0.70 -2.82 13.45
C LYS A 85 -0.03 -3.67 12.40
N THR A 86 -1.18 -3.21 11.90
CA THR A 86 -1.89 -3.93 10.83
C THR A 86 -1.12 -3.86 9.51
N CYS A 87 -0.37 -2.77 9.29
CA CYS A 87 0.42 -2.59 8.08
C CYS A 87 1.58 -3.60 7.94
N ILE A 88 2.10 -4.15 9.04
CA ILE A 88 3.21 -5.13 9.02
C ILE A 88 2.87 -6.37 8.16
N SER A 89 1.58 -6.74 8.10
CA SER A 89 1.09 -7.90 7.33
C SER A 89 0.77 -7.60 5.86
N LEU A 90 0.94 -6.35 5.42
CA LEU A 90 0.68 -5.99 4.03
C LEU A 90 1.73 -6.60 3.10
N PRO A 91 1.36 -6.86 1.82
CA PRO A 91 2.25 -7.46 0.84
C PRO A 91 3.23 -6.41 0.30
N PHE A 92 4.17 -5.98 1.13
CA PHE A 92 5.25 -5.10 0.69
C PHE A 92 6.31 -5.85 -0.13
N SER A 93 7.16 -5.10 -0.83
CA SER A 93 8.39 -5.65 -1.43
C SER A 93 9.32 -6.19 -0.34
N ALA A 94 10.31 -7.03 -0.66
CA ALA A 94 11.11 -7.70 0.38
C ALA A 94 11.87 -6.75 1.34
N GLU A 95 12.15 -5.51 0.93
CA GLU A 95 12.95 -4.54 1.68
C GLU A 95 12.11 -3.67 2.63
N ASP A 96 10.87 -3.41 2.27
CA ASP A 96 9.98 -2.47 2.96
C ASP A 96 9.44 -2.93 4.34
N PRO A 97 9.15 -4.23 4.62
CA PRO A 97 8.59 -4.68 5.89
C PRO A 97 9.43 -4.28 7.11
N ALA A 98 10.76 -4.28 6.96
CA ALA A 98 11.67 -3.87 8.01
C ALA A 98 11.45 -2.40 8.39
N HIS A 99 11.28 -1.52 7.40
CA HIS A 99 10.99 -0.11 7.64
C HIS A 99 9.66 0.12 8.35
N ILE A 100 8.64 -0.68 8.03
CA ILE A 100 7.33 -0.57 8.70
C ILE A 100 7.42 -1.06 10.14
N GLN A 101 8.16 -2.14 10.39
CA GLN A 101 8.41 -2.67 11.73
C GLN A 101 9.20 -1.68 12.59
N ASP A 102 10.23 -1.05 12.02
CA ASP A 102 11.03 -0.03 12.69
C ASP A 102 10.16 1.19 13.03
N HIS A 103 9.33 1.65 12.08
CA HIS A 103 8.41 2.77 12.33
C HIS A 103 7.42 2.46 13.46
N TYR A 104 6.80 1.28 13.48
CA TYR A 104 5.95 0.85 14.58
C TYR A 104 6.70 0.90 15.92
N THR A 105 7.90 0.35 15.97
CA THR A 105 8.71 0.23 17.19
C THR A 105 9.14 1.61 17.71
N LEU A 106 9.56 2.51 16.82
CA LEU A 106 9.96 3.87 17.20
C LEU A 106 8.76 4.68 17.71
N LEU A 107 7.58 4.54 17.10
CA LEU A 107 6.38 5.23 17.59
C LEU A 107 5.95 4.72 18.97
N GLU A 108 6.02 3.41 19.21
CA GLU A 108 5.75 2.81 20.52
C GLU A 108 6.69 3.39 21.60
N GLN A 109 7.98 3.53 21.29
CA GLN A 109 8.94 4.16 22.19
C GLN A 109 8.65 5.64 22.41
N GLN A 110 8.35 6.38 21.34
CA GLN A 110 8.04 7.82 21.42
C GLN A 110 6.85 8.09 22.35
N ILE A 111 5.78 7.29 22.25
CA ILE A 111 4.59 7.43 23.11
C ILE A 111 4.95 7.30 24.59
N ILE A 112 5.79 6.31 24.94
CA ILE A 112 6.20 6.06 26.33
C ILE A 112 7.05 7.23 26.86
N ILE A 113 7.99 7.72 26.05
CA ILE A 113 8.88 8.83 26.42
C ILE A 113 8.06 10.12 26.62
N GLU A 114 7.20 10.47 25.66
CA GLU A 114 6.38 11.69 25.73
C GLU A 114 5.41 11.66 26.92
N ALA A 115 4.82 10.50 27.23
CA ALA A 115 3.99 10.34 28.42
C ALA A 115 4.80 10.58 29.71
N ASN A 116 5.99 10.02 29.80
CA ASN A 116 6.88 10.23 30.95
C ASN A 116 7.32 11.69 31.08
N ASP A 117 7.68 12.34 29.98
CA ASP A 117 8.08 13.74 29.95
C ASP A 117 6.93 14.66 30.39
N GLN A 118 5.70 14.39 29.94
CA GLN A 118 4.51 15.10 30.41
C GLN A 118 4.29 14.92 31.92
N HIS A 119 4.49 13.71 32.45
CA HIS A 119 4.42 13.45 33.88
C HIS A 119 5.49 14.22 34.67
N LEU A 120 6.74 14.23 34.20
CA LEU A 120 7.84 14.96 34.83
C LEU A 120 7.63 16.48 34.79
N GLN A 121 7.14 17.01 33.67
CA GLN A 121 6.76 18.42 33.54
C GLN A 121 5.63 18.78 34.49
N ALA A 122 4.58 17.96 34.58
CA ALA A 122 3.47 18.18 35.52
C ALA A 122 3.92 18.10 36.98
N ALA A 123 4.93 17.27 37.28
CA ALA A 123 5.53 17.15 38.60
C ALA A 123 6.53 18.28 38.93
N GLY A 124 6.84 19.17 37.98
CA GLY A 124 7.83 20.24 38.16
C GLY A 124 9.27 19.75 38.26
N GLN A 125 9.56 18.53 37.78
CA GLN A 125 10.86 17.85 37.88
C GLN A 125 11.70 17.94 36.60
N THR A 126 11.39 18.87 35.70
CA THR A 126 12.15 19.01 34.45
C THR A 126 13.51 19.66 34.75
N GLU A 127 14.60 18.91 34.58
CA GLU A 127 15.94 19.48 34.58
C GLU A 127 16.04 20.48 33.41
N ILE A 128 16.32 21.74 33.75
CA ILE A 128 16.58 22.80 32.78
C ILE A 128 18.00 22.55 32.25
N PHE A 129 18.11 22.00 31.04
CA PHE A 129 19.38 21.88 30.33
C PHE A 129 19.76 23.21 29.67
#